data_AF-A0A920HJY4-F1
#
_entry.id   AF-A0A920HJY4-F1
#
_cell.length_a   1.000
_cell.length_b   1.000
_cell.length_c   1.000
_cell.angle_alpha   90.00
_cell.angle_beta   90.00
_cell.angle_gamma   90.00
#
_symmetry.space_group_name_H-M   'P 1'
#
loop_
_entity.id
_entity.type
_entity.pdbx_description
1 polymer ?
#
loop_
_entity_poly.entity_id
_entity_poly.type
_entity_poly.pdbx_seq_one_letter_code
_entity_poly.pdbx_strand_id
1 'polypeptide(L)'
;MEIFLFIYKCNGSNVTASWKIHKKGAYFANPCFTQIHPTCIPVSGDYQSKLTLMSESLRNDGRIWVPKDLTDAKLVQEGKLSPLDIKEEDRDYYLERRYPAFGNLVPRDIASRAAKERCDNGFGVNKTGRQYT
;
A
#
# COMPACT_ATOMS: atom_id res chain seq x y z
N MET A 1 -17.85 3.10 -1.15
CA MET A 1 -16.52 2.98 -0.53
C MET A 1 -16.05 1.55 -0.73
N GLU A 2 -15.26 1.28 -1.76
CA GLU A 2 -14.68 -0.06 -1.97
C GLU A 2 -13.59 -0.30 -0.91
N ILE A 3 -13.87 -1.16 0.06
CA ILE A 3 -12.87 -1.65 1.02
C ILE A 3 -12.36 -2.99 0.48
N PHE A 4 -11.14 -3.01 -0.07
CA PHE A 4 -10.47 -4.24 -0.48
C PHE A 4 -9.74 -4.85 0.73
N LEU A 5 -10.09 -6.09 1.08
CA LEU A 5 -9.57 -6.81 2.23
C LEU A 5 -8.29 -7.58 1.85
N PHE A 6 -7.17 -6.87 1.66
CA PHE A 6 -5.85 -7.50 1.62
C PHE A 6 -5.20 -7.41 3.00
N ILE A 7 -4.86 -8.56 3.59
CA ILE A 7 -4.32 -8.66 4.94
C ILE A 7 -2.94 -9.31 4.94
N TYR A 8 -2.07 -8.89 5.87
CA TYR A 8 -0.77 -9.53 6.09
C TYR A 8 -0.81 -10.65 7.12
N LYS A 9 -1.95 -10.80 7.81
CA LYS A 9 -2.09 -11.71 8.94
C LYS A 9 -1.95 -13.16 8.50
N CYS A 10 -1.51 -14.02 9.43
CA CYS A 10 -1.42 -15.45 9.19
C CYS A 10 -2.81 -16.08 8.99
N ASN A 11 -2.88 -17.16 8.21
CA ASN A 11 -4.06 -18.01 8.11
C ASN A 11 -4.48 -18.46 9.52
N GLY A 12 -5.70 -18.11 9.94
CA GLY A 12 -6.19 -18.31 11.30
C GLY A 12 -6.37 -17.03 12.12
N SER A 13 -5.94 -15.87 11.63
CA SER A 13 -6.18 -14.57 12.29
C SER A 13 -7.59 -14.02 12.00
N ASN A 14 -8.62 -14.80 12.28
CA ASN A 14 -10.02 -14.60 11.83
C ASN A 14 -10.96 -14.09 12.94
N VAL A 15 -10.43 -13.51 14.02
CA VAL A 15 -11.22 -12.84 15.09
C VAL A 15 -12.12 -13.81 15.89
N THR A 16 -12.02 -15.13 15.67
CA THR A 16 -12.90 -16.12 16.33
C THR A 16 -12.88 -16.04 17.86
N ALA A 17 -11.70 -15.83 18.46
CA ALA A 17 -11.57 -15.72 19.91
C ALA A 17 -12.29 -14.47 20.47
N SER A 18 -12.04 -13.29 19.88
CA SER A 18 -12.69 -12.05 20.27
C SER A 18 -14.21 -12.11 20.07
N TRP A 19 -14.69 -12.75 19.00
CA TRP A 19 -16.12 -12.95 18.76
C TRP A 19 -16.79 -13.86 19.79
N LYS A 20 -16.15 -14.97 20.17
CA LYS A 20 -16.65 -15.87 21.23
C LYS A 20 -16.81 -15.16 22.57
N ILE A 21 -15.88 -14.27 22.91
CA ILE A 21 -15.91 -13.49 24.15
C ILE A 21 -17.00 -12.42 24.10
N HIS A 22 -17.16 -11.73 22.95
CA HIS A 22 -18.26 -10.79 22.76
C HIS A 22 -19.64 -11.45 22.92
N LYS A 23 -19.83 -12.65 22.38
CA LYS A 23 -21.06 -13.45 22.58
C LYS A 23 -21.35 -13.79 24.04
N LYS A 24 -20.37 -13.72 24.93
CA LYS A 24 -20.52 -13.91 26.38
C LYS A 24 -20.73 -12.59 27.16
N GLY A 25 -21.00 -11.49 26.46
CA GLY A 25 -21.34 -10.20 27.06
C GLY A 25 -20.20 -9.18 27.14
N ALA A 26 -18.99 -9.51 26.65
CA ALA A 26 -17.91 -8.54 26.57
C ALA A 26 -18.11 -7.55 25.42
N TYR A 27 -17.60 -6.32 25.56
CA TYR A 27 -17.63 -5.31 24.50
C TYR A 27 -16.31 -5.24 23.73
N PHE A 28 -16.38 -4.77 22.49
CA PHE A 28 -15.19 -4.40 21.73
C PHE A 28 -14.76 -2.98 22.09
N ALA A 29 -13.46 -2.75 22.22
CA ALA A 29 -12.89 -1.40 22.29
C ALA A 29 -12.23 -1.08 20.94
N ASN A 30 -12.66 0.03 20.32
CA ASN A 30 -12.04 0.58 19.11
C ASN A 30 -11.85 -0.44 17.94
N PRO A 31 -12.84 -1.29 17.60
CA PRO A 31 -12.68 -2.31 16.55
C PRO A 31 -12.46 -1.70 15.15
N CYS A 32 -12.80 -0.42 14.96
CA CYS A 32 -12.58 0.33 13.72
C CYS A 32 -11.13 0.81 13.52
N PHE A 33 -10.28 0.78 14.55
CA PHE A 33 -8.88 1.21 14.45
C PHE A 33 -8.01 0.10 13.84
N THR A 34 -8.07 -0.02 12.51
CA THR A 34 -7.24 -0.95 11.74
C THR A 34 -6.04 -0.20 11.15
N GLN A 35 -4.83 -0.66 11.47
CA GLN A 35 -3.62 -0.14 10.84
C GLN A 35 -3.43 -0.75 9.45
N ILE A 36 -3.14 0.12 8.48
CA ILE A 36 -2.69 -0.27 7.14
C ILE A 36 -1.17 -0.13 7.11
N HIS A 37 -0.47 -1.18 6.70
CA HIS A 37 0.96 -1.08 6.43
C HIS A 37 1.16 -0.53 5.01
N PRO A 38 2.04 0.46 4.80
CA PRO A 38 2.24 1.03 3.48
C PRO A 38 2.79 -0.01 2.51
N THR A 39 3.88 -0.69 2.84
CA THR A 39 4.63 -1.49 1.88
C THR A 39 4.28 -2.97 1.92
N CYS A 40 4.08 -3.56 0.73
CA CYS A 40 3.91 -4.98 0.54
C CYS A 40 4.20 -5.43 -0.89
N ILE A 41 4.44 -6.73 -1.03
CA ILE A 41 4.51 -7.36 -2.34
C ILE A 41 3.09 -7.46 -2.89
N PRO A 42 2.87 -7.10 -4.17
CA PRO A 42 1.62 -7.24 -4.87
C PRO A 42 0.99 -8.63 -4.79
N VAL A 43 -0.32 -8.68 -5.01
CA VAL A 43 -1.00 -9.93 -5.32
C VAL A 43 -0.45 -10.50 -6.65
N SER A 44 -0.08 -11.77 -6.68
CA SER A 44 0.42 -12.46 -7.88
C SER A 44 -0.66 -13.31 -8.58
N GLY A 45 -1.81 -13.56 -7.94
CA GLY A 45 -2.94 -14.25 -8.54
C GLY A 45 -4.24 -14.18 -7.73
N ASP A 46 -5.37 -14.53 -8.35
CA ASP A 46 -6.73 -14.31 -7.79
C ASP A 46 -7.04 -15.12 -6.53
N TYR A 47 -6.28 -16.19 -6.27
CA TYR A 47 -6.40 -17.02 -5.07
C TYR A 47 -5.74 -16.39 -3.83
N GLN A 48 -4.96 -15.33 -4.00
CA GLN A 48 -4.15 -14.75 -2.93
C GLN A 48 -4.90 -13.62 -2.21
N SER A 49 -5.47 -13.95 -1.05
CA SER A 49 -6.07 -12.98 -0.11
C SER A 49 -5.06 -12.38 0.88
N LYS A 50 -3.87 -12.98 0.98
CA LYS A 50 -2.78 -12.56 1.87
C LYS A 50 -1.63 -11.95 1.09
N LEU A 51 -1.21 -10.75 1.45
CA LEU A 51 -0.03 -10.13 0.87
C LEU A 51 1.22 -10.47 1.69
N THR A 52 2.37 -10.50 1.02
CA THR A 52 3.66 -10.62 1.70
C THR A 52 4.11 -9.24 2.15
N LEU A 53 4.30 -9.06 3.45
CA LEU A 53 4.76 -7.82 4.04
C LEU A 53 6.19 -7.52 3.58
N MET A 54 6.46 -6.28 3.19
CA MET A 54 7.83 -5.78 3.06
C MET A 54 8.19 -4.99 4.31
N SER A 55 9.33 -5.30 4.92
CA SER A 55 9.79 -4.65 6.16
C SER A 55 9.79 -3.13 6.00
N GLU A 56 9.37 -2.44 7.06
CA GLU A 56 9.46 -0.97 7.13
C GLU A 56 10.90 -0.47 6.98
N SER A 57 11.90 -1.28 7.36
CA SER A 57 13.31 -0.94 7.16
C SER A 57 13.65 -0.66 5.70
N LEU A 58 12.89 -1.21 4.75
CA LEU A 58 13.05 -0.90 3.33
C LEU A 58 12.79 0.58 3.02
N ARG A 59 12.02 1.30 3.83
CA ARG A 59 11.86 2.76 3.71
C ARG A 59 13.02 3.56 4.29
N ASN A 60 13.87 2.93 5.10
CA ASN A 60 15.10 3.57 5.59
C ASN A 60 16.15 3.62 4.47
N ASP A 61 16.31 2.51 3.75
CA ASP A 61 17.37 2.37 2.75
C ASP A 61 16.88 2.64 1.32
N GLY A 62 15.59 2.39 1.05
CA GLY A 62 14.93 2.61 -0.23
C GLY A 62 14.03 3.84 -0.23
N ARG A 63 13.57 4.22 -1.41
CA ARG A 63 12.67 5.36 -1.64
C ARG A 63 11.43 4.90 -2.38
N ILE A 64 10.28 5.42 -1.96
CA ILE A 64 8.99 5.07 -2.55
C ILE A 64 8.61 6.12 -3.60
N TRP A 65 8.15 5.68 -4.77
CA TRP A 65 7.79 6.60 -5.85
C TRP A 65 6.68 6.07 -6.76
N VAL A 66 6.14 6.97 -7.57
CA VAL A 66 5.25 6.66 -8.70
C VAL A 66 5.71 7.45 -9.92
N PRO A 67 5.34 7.05 -11.15
CA PRO A 67 5.61 7.87 -12.32
C PRO A 67 5.06 9.28 -12.13
N LYS A 68 5.81 10.30 -12.56
CA LYS A 68 5.40 11.69 -12.48
C LYS A 68 4.29 12.00 -13.47
N ASP A 69 4.33 11.37 -14.64
CA ASP A 69 3.35 11.50 -15.70
C ASP A 69 2.38 10.30 -15.78
N LEU A 70 1.10 10.59 -16.06
CA LEU A 70 0.06 9.56 -16.16
C LEU A 70 0.23 8.66 -17.39
N THR A 71 0.86 9.16 -18.44
CA THR A 71 1.17 8.38 -19.64
C THR A 71 2.09 7.22 -19.30
N ASP A 72 3.12 7.48 -18.51
CA ASP A 72 4.10 6.48 -18.10
C ASP A 72 3.47 5.46 -17.16
N ALA A 73 2.64 5.92 -16.22
CA ALA A 73 1.86 5.02 -15.37
C ALA A 73 1.02 4.04 -16.20
N LYS A 74 0.32 4.52 -17.24
CA LYS A 74 -0.47 3.65 -18.13
C LYS A 74 0.40 2.71 -18.95
N LEU A 75 1.52 3.18 -19.49
CA LEU A 75 2.45 2.32 -20.25
C LEU A 75 3.01 1.20 -19.38
N VAL A 76 3.30 1.49 -18.10
CA VAL A 76 3.73 0.50 -17.12
C VAL A 76 2.59 -0.48 -16.78
N GLN A 77 1.37 0.01 -16.57
CA GLN A 77 0.17 -0.83 -16.32
C GLN A 77 -0.09 -1.80 -17.48
N GLU A 78 0.12 -1.35 -18.72
CA GLU A 78 0.00 -2.14 -19.96
C GLU A 78 1.18 -3.09 -20.20
N GLY A 79 2.26 -2.98 -19.42
CA GLY A 79 3.49 -3.77 -19.57
C GLY A 79 4.33 -3.38 -20.79
N LYS A 80 4.11 -2.19 -21.37
CA LYS A 80 4.89 -1.65 -22.50
C LYS A 80 6.14 -0.92 -22.06
N LEU A 81 6.19 -0.47 -20.80
CA LEU A 81 7.32 0.21 -20.18
C LEU A 81 7.66 -0.50 -18.86
N SER A 82 8.93 -0.81 -18.62
CA SER A 82 9.35 -1.31 -17.30
C SER A 82 9.44 -0.13 -16.31
N PRO A 83 9.00 -0.28 -15.04
CA PRO A 83 9.24 0.73 -14.02
C PRO A 83 10.72 1.09 -13.85
N LEU A 84 11.63 0.13 -14.13
CA LEU A 84 13.08 0.34 -14.06
C LEU A 84 13.60 1.29 -15.14
N ASP A 85 12.89 1.41 -16.26
CA ASP A 85 13.28 2.26 -17.40
C ASP A 85 12.86 3.73 -17.19
N ILE A 86 12.01 4.02 -16.21
CA ILE A 86 11.63 5.39 -15.84
C ILE A 86 12.83 6.06 -15.19
N LYS A 87 13.32 7.14 -15.82
CA LYS A 87 14.44 7.92 -15.31
C LYS A 87 14.10 8.59 -13.98
N GLU A 88 15.10 8.84 -13.16
CA GLU A 88 14.88 9.44 -11.83
C GLU A 88 14.18 10.81 -11.87
N GLU A 89 14.44 11.62 -12.90
CA GLU A 89 13.78 12.92 -13.14
C GLU A 89 12.26 12.82 -13.38
N ASP A 90 11.81 11.65 -13.85
CA ASP A 90 10.43 11.32 -14.18
C ASP A 90 9.72 10.54 -13.05
N ARG A 91 10.38 10.40 -11.88
CA ARG A 91 9.82 9.77 -10.68
C ARG A 91 9.28 10.84 -9.72
N ASP A 92 8.03 10.67 -9.28
CA ASP A 92 7.46 11.44 -8.16
C ASP A 92 7.70 10.69 -6.85
N TYR A 93 8.74 11.09 -6.12
CA TYR A 93 8.95 10.73 -4.71
C TYR A 93 7.94 11.45 -3.82
N TYR A 94 6.68 11.06 -3.94
CA TYR A 94 5.53 11.82 -3.44
C TYR A 94 5.54 12.06 -1.93
N LEU A 95 6.16 11.18 -1.13
CA LEU A 95 6.32 11.40 0.32
C LEU A 95 7.33 12.51 0.62
N GLU A 96 8.46 12.51 -0.07
CA GLU A 96 9.50 13.52 0.07
C GLU A 96 9.03 14.88 -0.42
N ARG A 97 8.31 14.92 -1.55
CA ARG A 97 7.71 16.15 -2.07
C ARG A 97 6.66 16.75 -1.11
N ARG A 98 5.82 15.91 -0.51
CA ARG A 98 4.71 16.36 0.36
C ARG A 98 5.14 16.65 1.79
N TYR A 99 6.14 15.92 2.28
CA TYR A 99 6.60 16.00 3.66
C TYR A 99 8.13 16.16 3.72
N PRO A 100 8.69 17.31 3.27
CA PRO A 100 10.14 17.49 3.14
C PRO A 100 10.92 17.28 4.45
N ALA A 101 10.30 17.58 5.59
CA ALA A 101 10.94 17.43 6.90
C ALA A 101 11.16 15.97 7.33
N PHE A 102 10.31 15.04 6.86
CA PHE A 102 10.35 13.62 7.24
C PHE A 102 10.76 12.72 6.07
N GLY A 103 10.61 13.18 4.85
CA GLY A 103 10.93 12.43 3.65
C GLY A 103 10.16 11.11 3.57
N ASN A 104 10.88 10.03 3.27
CA ASN A 104 10.32 8.69 3.19
C ASN A 104 9.95 8.08 4.56
N LEU A 105 10.33 8.72 5.67
CA LEU A 105 10.15 8.23 7.04
C LEU A 105 8.92 8.78 7.75
N VAL A 106 7.95 9.31 6.99
CA VAL A 106 6.65 9.70 7.56
C VAL A 106 5.95 8.53 8.28
N PRO A 107 5.08 8.84 9.26
CA PRO A 107 4.21 7.86 9.90
C PRO A 107 3.45 6.98 8.90
N ARG A 108 3.25 5.70 9.25
CA ARG A 108 2.67 4.68 8.36
C ARG A 108 1.28 5.06 7.84
N ASP A 109 0.46 5.69 8.68
CA ASP A 109 -0.88 6.13 8.30
C ASP A 109 -0.85 7.24 7.24
N ILE A 110 0.08 8.19 7.36
CA ILE A 110 0.35 9.22 6.36
C ILE A 110 0.85 8.59 5.06
N ALA A 111 1.83 7.67 5.15
CA ALA A 111 2.37 6.97 4.00
C ALA A 111 1.28 6.21 3.23
N SER A 112 0.47 5.41 3.94
CA SER A 112 -0.62 4.63 3.34
C SER A 112 -1.71 5.51 2.71
N ARG A 113 -2.07 6.65 3.33
CA ARG A 113 -3.04 7.60 2.74
C ARG A 113 -2.49 8.27 1.49
N ALA A 114 -1.25 8.75 1.53
CA ALA A 114 -0.62 9.40 0.39
C ALA A 114 -0.47 8.43 -0.80
N ALA A 115 -0.06 7.18 -0.53
CA ALA A 115 -0.04 6.11 -1.52
C ALA A 115 -1.41 5.87 -2.15
N LYS A 116 -2.46 5.71 -1.33
CA LYS A 116 -3.83 5.51 -1.81
C LYS A 116 -4.27 6.64 -2.73
N GLU A 117 -3.99 7.89 -2.35
CA GLU A 117 -4.32 9.05 -3.16
C GLU A 117 -3.60 9.06 -4.52
N ARG A 118 -2.31 8.68 -4.57
CA ARG A 118 -1.59 8.57 -5.84
C ARG A 118 -2.22 7.50 -6.74
N CYS A 119 -2.53 6.33 -6.17
CA CYS A 119 -3.21 5.26 -6.91
C CYS A 119 -4.61 5.68 -7.40
N ASP A 120 -5.39 6.39 -6.57
CA ASP A 120 -6.72 6.87 -6.94
C ASP A 120 -6.70 7.90 -8.06
N ASN A 121 -5.61 8.66 -8.16
CA ASN A 121 -5.36 9.57 -9.26
C ASN A 121 -4.76 8.88 -10.50
N GLY A 122 -4.67 7.54 -10.51
CA GLY A 122 -4.23 6.75 -11.67
C GLY A 122 -2.72 6.56 -11.82
N PHE A 123 -1.92 7.01 -10.84
CA PHE A 123 -0.46 6.88 -10.87
C PHE A 123 0.06 5.50 -10.42
N GLY A 124 -0.82 4.55 -10.12
CA GLY A 124 -0.37 3.22 -9.74
C GLY A 124 0.29 2.48 -10.92
N VAL A 125 1.19 1.55 -10.62
CA VAL A 125 2.08 0.92 -11.61
C VAL A 125 1.75 -0.54 -11.91
N ASN A 126 0.92 -1.20 -11.10
CA ASN A 126 0.52 -2.57 -11.40
C ASN A 126 -0.61 -2.61 -12.43
N LYS A 127 -0.92 -3.77 -13.02
CA LYS A 127 -2.01 -3.92 -14.02
C LYS A 127 -3.37 -3.33 -13.59
N THR A 128 -3.64 -3.23 -12.30
CA THR A 128 -4.89 -2.66 -11.78
C THR A 128 -4.80 -1.17 -11.41
N GLY A 129 -3.63 -0.53 -11.51
CA GLY A 129 -3.39 0.87 -11.14
C GLY A 129 -3.44 1.17 -9.64
N ARG A 130 -3.36 0.14 -8.78
CA ARG A 130 -3.60 0.20 -7.33
C ARG A 130 -2.35 0.09 -6.46
N GLN A 131 -1.17 0.07 -7.06
CA GLN A 131 0.10 -0.10 -6.34
C GLN A 131 1.12 0.94 -6.79
N TYR A 132 2.08 1.23 -5.94
CA TYR A 132 3.21 2.11 -6.20
C TYR A 132 4.51 1.30 -6.12
N THR A 133 5.62 1.87 -6.59
CA THR A 133 6.94 1.20 -6.61
C THR A 133 7.74 1.52 -5.35
#